data_AF-A0A9P0J7L7-F1
#
_entry.id   AF-A0A9P0J7L7-F1
#
_cell.length_a   1.000
_cell.length_b   1.000
_cell.length_c   1.000
_cell.angle_alpha   90.00
_cell.angle_beta   90.00
_cell.angle_gamma   90.00
#
_symmetry.space_group_name_H-M   'P 1'
#
loop_
_entity.id
_entity.type
_entity.pdbx_description
1 polymer ?
#
loop_
_entity_poly.entity_id
_entity_poly.type
_entity_poly.pdbx_seq_one_letter_code
_entity_poly.pdbx_strand_id
1 'polypeptide(L)'
;MLKGKQKTINLEAFKKSLKIDTRIEQDSEELSNLLLITLENKFNEQTNVSVRKMVENNLLGGYQSIITICLTCNIESTSHSTFRHLNLSIEGHKTLDDSLKDYFKEELLAGDDQYYCDQCEGKQNATHKMYLNKLPKVFSF
;
A
#
# COMPACT_ATOMS: atom_id res chain seq x y z
N MET A 1 -5.79 -15.83 -31.09
CA MET A 1 -5.33 -16.66 -29.95
C MET A 1 -4.04 -17.36 -30.33
N LEU A 2 -2.88 -16.81 -29.94
CA LEU A 2 -1.56 -17.41 -30.08
C LEU A 2 -1.09 -17.82 -28.67
N LYS A 3 -1.65 -18.88 -28.09
CA LYS A 3 -1.20 -19.39 -26.79
C LYS A 3 -0.45 -20.70 -27.00
N GLY A 4 0.88 -20.67 -26.85
CA GLY A 4 1.70 -21.86 -26.65
C GLY A 4 2.88 -22.12 -27.62
N LYS A 5 2.97 -21.44 -28.76
CA LYS A 5 4.05 -21.71 -29.75
C LYS A 5 5.26 -20.78 -29.68
N GLN A 6 5.15 -19.64 -29.02
CA GLN A 6 6.20 -18.62 -28.96
C GLN A 6 6.93 -18.72 -27.62
N LYS A 7 8.27 -18.74 -27.67
CA LYS A 7 9.12 -18.74 -26.46
C LYS A 7 9.14 -17.38 -25.75
N THR A 8 8.95 -16.30 -26.51
CA THR A 8 8.95 -14.92 -26.02
C THR A 8 7.96 -14.05 -26.81
N ILE A 9 7.55 -12.92 -26.25
CA ILE A 9 6.64 -11.95 -26.87
C ILE A 9 7.26 -10.56 -26.72
N ASN A 10 7.13 -9.73 -27.76
CA ASN A 10 7.54 -8.34 -27.71
C ASN A 10 6.47 -7.49 -26.99
N LEU A 11 6.89 -6.71 -25.99
CA LEU A 11 6.03 -5.90 -25.11
C LEU A 11 6.01 -4.39 -25.47
N GLU A 12 6.46 -3.97 -26.65
CA GLU A 12 6.52 -2.54 -27.03
C GLU A 12 5.17 -1.80 -26.87
N ALA A 13 4.06 -2.42 -27.25
CA ALA A 13 2.73 -1.83 -27.08
C ALA A 13 2.41 -1.60 -25.59
N PHE A 14 2.76 -2.56 -24.73
CA PHE A 14 2.54 -2.49 -23.29
C PHE A 14 3.41 -1.40 -22.64
N LYS A 15 4.69 -1.35 -22.98
CA LYS A 15 5.61 -0.30 -22.51
C LYS A 15 5.10 1.09 -22.86
N LYS A 16 4.66 1.27 -24.12
CA LYS A 16 4.09 2.54 -24.60
C LYS A 16 2.83 2.92 -23.85
N SER A 17 1.95 1.95 -23.54
CA SER A 17 0.73 2.20 -22.77
C SER A 17 1.01 2.66 -21.34
N LEU A 18 2.03 2.10 -20.69
CA LEU A 18 2.44 2.49 -19.34
C LEU A 18 3.38 3.71 -19.31
N LYS A 19 3.84 4.18 -20.48
CA LYS A 19 4.78 5.31 -20.62
C LYS A 19 6.09 5.10 -19.84
N ILE A 20 6.58 3.87 -19.78
CA ILE A 20 7.81 3.52 -19.06
C ILE A 20 9.02 3.73 -19.98
N ASP A 21 10.08 4.35 -19.48
CA ASP A 21 11.38 4.38 -20.15
C ASP A 21 12.17 3.10 -19.82
N THR A 22 12.32 2.22 -20.80
CA THR A 22 13.03 0.94 -20.61
C THR A 22 14.54 1.05 -20.74
N ARG A 23 15.10 2.26 -20.85
CA ARG A 23 16.55 2.49 -20.82
C ARG A 23 17.10 2.55 -19.40
N ILE A 24 16.23 2.66 -18.41
CA ILE A 24 16.57 2.80 -17.00
C ILE A 24 15.92 1.64 -16.25
N GLU A 25 16.63 1.08 -15.28
CA GLU A 25 16.04 0.13 -14.34
C GLU A 25 14.90 0.83 -13.57
N GLN A 26 13.84 0.10 -13.29
CA GLN A 26 12.68 0.62 -12.58
C GLN A 26 12.51 -0.14 -11.27
N ASP A 27 12.09 0.57 -10.24
CA ASP A 27 11.65 -0.07 -9.01
C ASP A 27 10.42 -0.95 -9.30
N SER A 28 10.46 -2.21 -8.86
CA SER A 28 9.37 -3.17 -9.13
C SER A 28 8.08 -2.82 -8.39
N GLU A 29 8.18 -2.20 -7.22
CA GLU A 29 7.05 -1.74 -6.42
C GLU A 29 6.38 -0.55 -7.11
N GLU A 30 7.18 0.42 -7.55
CA GLU A 30 6.67 1.58 -8.30
C GLU A 30 5.98 1.14 -9.60
N LEU A 31 6.60 0.21 -10.34
CA LEU A 31 6.03 -0.37 -11.54
C LEU A 31 4.70 -1.08 -11.26
N SER A 32 4.63 -1.87 -10.19
CA SER A 32 3.40 -2.57 -9.78
C SER A 32 2.28 -1.59 -9.48
N ASN A 33 2.58 -0.54 -8.70
CA ASN A 33 1.63 0.53 -8.39
C ASN A 33 1.13 1.23 -9.65
N LEU A 34 2.04 1.62 -10.55
CA LEU A 34 1.69 2.26 -11.82
C LEU A 34 0.76 1.39 -12.67
N LEU A 35 1.08 0.09 -12.77
CA LEU A 35 0.26 -0.88 -13.50
C LEU A 35 -1.15 -0.99 -12.89
N LEU A 36 -1.25 -1.15 -11.57
CA LEU A 36 -2.54 -1.31 -10.89
C LEU A 36 -3.40 -0.06 -11.00
N ILE A 37 -2.83 1.13 -10.84
CA ILE A 37 -3.54 2.41 -11.04
C ILE A 37 -4.01 2.54 -12.49
N THR A 38 -3.16 2.17 -13.46
CA THR A 38 -3.54 2.21 -14.88
C THR A 38 -4.68 1.24 -15.18
N LEU A 39 -4.63 0.03 -14.63
CA LEU A 39 -5.70 -0.97 -14.78
C LEU A 39 -6.99 -0.50 -14.13
N GLU A 40 -6.95 0.06 -12.92
CA GLU A 40 -8.12 0.63 -12.24
C GLU A 40 -8.77 1.72 -13.08
N ASN A 41 -7.98 2.67 -13.58
CA ASN A 41 -8.50 3.73 -14.45
C ASN A 41 -9.19 3.17 -15.70
N LYS A 42 -8.62 2.12 -16.32
CA LYS A 42 -9.22 1.45 -17.48
C LYS A 42 -10.44 0.59 -17.16
N PHE A 43 -10.47 -0.02 -15.99
CA PHE A 43 -11.61 -0.81 -15.53
C PHE A 43 -12.77 0.09 -15.07
N ASN A 44 -12.48 1.29 -14.58
CA ASN A 44 -13.49 2.30 -14.24
C ASN A 44 -14.33 2.74 -15.44
N GLU A 45 -13.76 2.70 -16.65
CA GLU A 45 -14.47 2.96 -17.92
C GLU A 45 -15.48 1.85 -18.30
N GLN A 46 -15.42 0.66 -17.67
CA GLN A 46 -16.24 -0.49 -18.06
C GLN A 46 -17.65 -0.45 -17.45
N THR A 47 -18.64 -0.98 -18.16
CA THR A 47 -20.04 -1.05 -17.70
C THR A 47 -20.27 -2.15 -16.67
N ASN A 48 -19.54 -3.27 -16.78
CA ASN A 48 -19.67 -4.39 -15.85
C ASN A 48 -18.99 -4.07 -14.51
N VAL A 49 -19.80 -4.01 -13.44
CA VAL A 49 -19.35 -3.69 -12.07
C VAL A 49 -18.28 -4.67 -11.57
N SER A 50 -18.36 -5.96 -11.92
CA SER A 50 -17.37 -6.95 -11.49
C SER A 50 -15.99 -6.68 -12.08
N VAL A 51 -15.93 -6.18 -13.32
CA VAL A 51 -14.68 -5.77 -13.99
C VAL A 51 -14.19 -4.46 -13.39
N ARG A 52 -15.08 -3.49 -13.22
CA ARG A 52 -14.77 -2.19 -12.61
C ARG A 52 -14.07 -2.32 -11.26
N LYS A 53 -14.61 -3.18 -10.39
CA LYS A 53 -14.09 -3.41 -9.04
C LYS A 53 -13.07 -4.55 -8.97
N MET A 54 -12.56 -5.04 -10.10
CA MET A 54 -11.69 -6.21 -10.09
C MET A 54 -10.44 -6.00 -9.25
N VAL A 55 -9.75 -4.86 -9.40
CA VAL A 55 -8.54 -4.57 -8.63
C VAL A 55 -8.88 -4.36 -7.15
N GLU A 56 -9.87 -3.51 -6.85
CA GLU A 56 -10.35 -3.26 -5.49
C GLU A 56 -10.73 -4.55 -4.73
N ASN A 57 -11.44 -5.46 -5.39
CA ASN A 57 -11.99 -6.67 -4.76
C ASN A 57 -10.95 -7.77 -4.55
N ASN A 58 -9.84 -7.77 -5.29
CA ASN A 58 -8.88 -8.86 -5.26
C ASN A 58 -7.52 -8.45 -4.70
N LEU A 59 -7.12 -7.17 -4.86
CA LEU A 59 -5.76 -6.69 -4.61
C LEU A 59 -5.70 -5.52 -3.62
N LEU A 60 -6.84 -4.92 -3.23
CA LEU A 60 -6.86 -3.81 -2.28
C LEU A 60 -7.22 -4.29 -0.86
N GLY A 61 -6.22 -4.23 0.02
CA GLY A 61 -6.37 -4.39 1.46
C GLY A 61 -6.69 -3.07 2.17
N GLY A 62 -7.06 -3.16 3.43
CA GLY A 62 -7.38 -2.03 4.29
C GLY A 62 -6.65 -2.09 5.61
N TYR A 63 -6.21 -0.91 6.06
CA TYR A 63 -5.79 -0.68 7.44
C TYR A 63 -6.80 0.18 8.17
N GLN A 64 -6.86 -0.04 9.46
CA GLN A 64 -7.29 0.94 10.43
C GLN A 64 -6.03 1.43 11.14
N SER A 65 -5.69 2.71 10.94
CA SER A 65 -4.60 3.37 11.63
C SER A 65 -5.17 4.10 12.84
N ILE A 66 -4.72 3.72 14.03
CA ILE A 66 -5.07 4.40 15.27
C ILE A 66 -3.84 5.22 15.66
N ILE A 67 -3.95 6.54 15.58
CA ILE A 67 -3.01 7.45 16.26
C ILE A 67 -3.50 7.48 17.70
N THR A 68 -2.92 6.55 18.44
CA THR A 68 -3.42 5.99 19.68
C THR A 68 -3.65 7.09 20.70
N ILE A 69 -2.69 7.97 21.01
CA ILE A 69 -2.90 8.98 22.07
C ILE A 69 -1.94 10.14 21.86
N CYS A 70 -2.45 11.37 21.66
CA CYS A 70 -1.64 12.56 21.88
C CYS A 70 -1.17 12.58 23.34
N LEU A 71 0.13 12.51 23.61
CA LEU A 71 0.65 12.37 24.99
C LEU A 71 0.41 13.60 25.87
N THR A 72 -0.06 14.70 25.28
CA THR A 72 -0.37 15.95 25.99
C THR A 72 -1.85 16.02 26.39
N CYS A 73 -2.78 15.81 25.46
CA CYS A 73 -4.23 15.94 25.73
C CYS A 73 -4.98 14.61 25.87
N ASN A 74 -4.31 13.48 25.62
CA ASN A 74 -4.85 12.13 25.65
C ASN A 74 -6.02 11.86 24.68
N ILE A 75 -6.15 12.66 23.63
CA ILE A 75 -7.19 12.47 22.61
C ILE A 75 -6.69 11.47 21.57
N GLU A 76 -7.52 10.47 21.31
CA GLU A 76 -7.31 9.47 20.26
C GLU A 76 -7.79 10.01 18.91
N SER A 77 -7.04 9.70 17.85
CA SER A 77 -7.43 9.98 16.47
C SER A 77 -7.37 8.70 15.64
N THR A 78 -8.48 8.35 15.00
CA THR A 78 -8.56 7.16 14.15
C THR A 78 -8.67 7.57 12.68
N SER A 79 -7.88 6.93 11.82
CA SER A 79 -7.97 7.05 10.36
C SER A 79 -8.05 5.69 9.68
N HIS A 80 -8.57 5.68 8.47
CA HIS A 80 -8.66 4.48 7.63
C HIS A 80 -7.86 4.70 6.37
N SER A 81 -7.03 3.71 6.03
CA SER A 81 -6.21 3.74 4.82
C SER A 81 -6.27 2.40 4.10
N THR A 82 -5.75 2.36 2.88
CA THR A 82 -5.74 1.13 2.06
C THR A 82 -4.34 0.84 1.58
N PHE A 83 -4.09 -0.40 1.21
CA PHE A 83 -2.79 -0.84 0.71
C PHE A 83 -2.94 -1.89 -0.38
N ARG A 84 -1.86 -2.06 -1.16
CA ARG A 84 -1.74 -3.08 -2.20
C ARG A 84 -0.70 -4.13 -1.86
N HIS A 85 0.28 -3.74 -1.07
CA HIS A 85 1.34 -4.57 -0.52
C HIS A 85 1.82 -4.00 0.81
N LEU A 86 2.45 -4.84 1.64
CA LEU A 86 3.12 -4.42 2.87
C LEU A 86 4.61 -4.24 2.60
N ASN A 87 5.20 -3.11 3.02
CA ASN A 87 6.65 -2.93 2.98
C ASN A 87 7.26 -3.37 4.30
N LEU A 88 7.66 -4.64 4.37
CA LEU A 88 8.17 -5.26 5.59
C LEU A 88 9.68 -5.05 5.74
N SER A 89 10.12 -4.63 6.93
CA SER A 89 11.54 -4.59 7.24
C SER A 89 12.09 -6.01 7.41
N ILE A 90 13.16 -6.32 6.68
CA ILE A 90 13.89 -7.59 6.82
C ILE A 90 15.09 -7.47 7.77
N GLU A 91 15.50 -6.25 8.08
CA GLU A 91 16.68 -6.01 8.92
C GLU A 91 16.41 -6.46 10.35
N GLY A 92 17.27 -7.32 10.90
CA GLY A 92 17.12 -7.85 12.26
C GLY A 92 16.06 -8.95 12.42
N HIS A 93 15.32 -9.30 11.36
CA HIS A 93 14.25 -10.29 11.39
C HIS A 93 14.66 -11.61 10.73
N LYS A 94 14.25 -12.75 11.30
CA LYS A 94 14.58 -14.09 10.77
C LYS A 94 13.40 -14.76 10.08
N THR A 95 12.19 -14.34 10.41
CA THR A 95 10.95 -14.92 9.89
C THR A 95 10.01 -13.81 9.44
N LEU A 96 9.10 -14.16 8.53
CA LEU A 96 8.04 -13.26 8.10
C LEU A 96 7.18 -12.79 9.29
N ASP A 97 6.91 -13.69 10.23
CA ASP A 97 6.18 -13.37 11.46
C ASP A 97 6.87 -12.29 12.29
N ASP A 98 8.21 -12.29 12.35
CA ASP A 98 8.95 -11.24 13.08
C ASP A 98 8.78 -9.89 12.38
N SER A 99 8.95 -9.84 11.06
CA SER A 99 8.76 -8.62 10.28
C SER A 99 7.32 -8.10 10.35
N LEU A 100 6.31 -8.97 10.35
CA LEU A 100 4.92 -8.59 10.49
C LEU A 100 4.61 -8.05 11.90
N LYS A 101 5.16 -8.67 12.95
CA LYS A 101 5.00 -8.18 14.32
C LYS A 101 5.61 -6.80 14.50
N ASP A 102 6.76 -6.56 13.90
CA ASP A 102 7.42 -5.25 13.93
C ASP A 102 6.63 -4.21 13.12
N TYR A 103 6.15 -4.56 11.93
CA TYR A 103 5.34 -3.66 11.08
C TYR A 103 4.06 -3.17 11.76
N PHE A 104 3.39 -4.02 12.56
CA PHE A 104 2.17 -3.66 13.30
C PHE A 104 2.42 -3.26 14.77
N LYS A 105 3.68 -3.06 15.15
CA LYS A 105 4.05 -2.65 16.50
C LYS A 105 3.59 -1.21 16.74
N GLU A 106 3.31 -0.91 18.01
CA GLU A 106 3.12 0.48 18.42
C GLU A 106 4.44 1.24 18.30
N GLU A 107 4.40 2.41 17.67
CA GLU A 107 5.54 3.32 17.54
C GLU A 107 5.28 4.65 18.26
N LEU A 108 6.37 5.28 18.71
CA LEU A 108 6.34 6.60 19.31
C LEU A 108 6.70 7.64 18.25
N LEU A 109 5.75 8.52 17.94
CA LEU A 109 5.94 9.71 17.13
C LEU A 109 6.52 10.82 18.01
N ALA A 110 7.82 11.09 17.88
CA ALA A 110 8.54 12.09 18.67
C ALA A 110 9.69 12.72 17.86
N GLY A 111 10.24 13.85 18.34
CA GLY A 111 11.30 14.57 17.65
C GLY A 111 10.82 15.16 16.33
N ASP A 112 11.46 14.79 15.22
CA ASP A 112 11.08 15.30 13.89
C ASP A 112 9.75 14.71 13.38
N ASP A 113 9.38 13.52 13.87
CA ASP A 113 8.18 12.76 13.46
C ASP A 113 6.94 13.07 14.30
N GLN A 114 6.93 14.19 15.03
CA GLN A 114 5.79 14.58 15.88
C GLN A 114 4.48 14.74 15.09
N TYR A 115 3.40 14.23 15.68
CA TYR A 115 2.04 14.35 15.17
C TYR A 115 1.47 15.75 15.42
N TYR A 116 0.76 16.32 14.44
CA TYR A 116 0.02 17.57 14.65
C TYR A 116 -1.34 17.29 15.28
N CYS A 117 -1.52 17.71 16.53
CA CYS A 117 -2.77 17.53 17.25
C CYS A 117 -3.68 18.73 17.07
N ASP A 118 -4.85 18.54 16.45
CA ASP A 118 -5.85 19.61 16.23
C ASP A 118 -6.36 20.22 17.55
N GLN A 119 -6.38 19.43 18.63
CA GLN A 119 -6.88 19.87 19.94
C GLN A 119 -5.85 20.66 20.73
N CYS A 120 -4.56 20.41 20.49
CA CYS A 120 -3.47 21.20 21.07
C CYS A 120 -3.00 22.31 20.12
N GLU A 121 -3.52 22.34 18.88
CA GLU A 121 -3.13 23.25 17.80
C GLU A 121 -1.60 23.28 17.58
N GLY A 122 -0.95 22.11 17.60
CA GLY A 122 0.51 22.02 17.47
C GLY A 122 1.09 20.62 17.39
N LYS A 123 2.40 20.53 17.11
CA LYS A 123 3.16 19.27 17.09
C LYS A 123 3.33 18.72 18.50
N GLN A 124 2.93 17.46 18.69
CA GLN A 124 2.95 16.76 19.97
C GLN A 124 3.55 15.36 19.78
N ASN A 125 4.10 14.82 20.87
CA ASN A 125 4.43 13.41 20.88
C ASN A 125 3.13 12.60 20.91
N ALA A 126 3.10 11.48 20.17
CA ALA A 126 1.94 10.60 20.11
C ALA A 126 2.39 9.15 19.97
N THR A 127 1.53 8.21 20.36
CA THR A 127 1.69 6.81 19.96
C THR A 127 0.89 6.54 18.69
N HIS A 128 1.42 5.71 17.79
CA HIS A 128 0.75 5.30 16.57
C HIS A 128 0.76 3.77 16.46
N LYS A 129 -0.36 3.20 16.03
CA LYS A 129 -0.51 1.77 15.84
C LYS A 129 -1.45 1.46 14.69
N MET A 130 -1.08 0.47 13.90
CA MET A 130 -1.86 0.04 12.75
C MET A 130 -2.46 -1.34 12.97
N TYR A 131 -3.67 -1.54 12.44
CA TYR A 131 -4.37 -2.81 12.44
C TYR A 131 -4.89 -3.12 11.05
N LEU A 132 -4.82 -4.38 10.65
CA LEU A 132 -5.47 -4.86 9.42
C LEU A 132 -6.97 -4.96 9.67
N ASN A 133 -7.78 -4.24 8.89
CA ASN A 133 -9.24 -4.34 8.95
C ASN A 133 -9.82 -5.15 7.79
N LYS A 134 -9.10 -5.24 6.66
CA LYS A 134 -9.51 -5.99 5.47
C LYS A 134 -8.28 -6.57 4.78
N LEU A 135 -8.28 -7.88 4.57
CA LEU A 135 -7.30 -8.55 3.74
C LEU A 135 -7.78 -8.63 2.28
N PRO A 136 -6.89 -8.38 1.30
CA PRO A 136 -7.18 -8.67 -0.11
C PRO A 136 -7.19 -10.19 -0.35
N LYS A 137 -7.77 -10.62 -1.48
CA LYS A 137 -7.76 -12.06 -1.84
C LYS A 137 -6.37 -12.55 -2.21
N VAL A 138 -5.57 -11.68 -2.81
CA VAL A 138 -4.15 -11.90 -3.05
C VAL A 138 -3.41 -10.87 -2.21
N PHE A 139 -2.62 -11.36 -1.27
CA PHE A 139 -1.83 -10.54 -0.36
C PHE A 139 -0.37 -10.59 -0.79
N SER A 140 0.26 -9.42 -0.89
CA SER A 140 1.66 -9.25 -1.27
C SER A 140 2.40 -8.50 -0.17
N PHE A 141 3.65 -8.90 0.06
CA PHE A 141 4.61 -8.29 0.94
C PHE A 141 6.00 -8.38 0.29
#